data_AF-A0A5C5B801-F1
#
_entry.id   AF-A0A5C5B801-F1
#
_cell.length_a   1.000
_cell.length_b   1.000
_cell.length_c   1.000
_cell.angle_alpha   90.00
_cell.angle_beta   90.00
_cell.angle_gamma   90.00
#
_symmetry.space_group_name_H-M   'P 1'
#
loop_
_entity.id
_entity.type
_entity.pdbx_description
1 polymer ?
#
loop_
_entity_poly.entity_id
_entity_poly.type
_entity_poly.pdbx_seq_one_letter_code
_entity_poly.pdbx_strand_id
1 'polypeptide(L)' 'MSVNVTIRDVPNDVRDVLAARAARSGRSLQEYLKLQLVDLAYRPLAVEVIADLRRHAASLPPLDPQALIDDIAADRQ' A
#
# COMPACT_ATOMS: atom_id res chain seq x y z
N MET A 1 -14.34 -16.66 -7.75
CA MET A 1 -14.02 -16.94 -9.17
C MET A 1 -12.58 -16.53 -9.42
N SER A 2 -11.78 -17.37 -10.07
CA SER A 2 -10.45 -16.98 -10.54
C SER A 2 -10.58 -16.25 -11.88
N VAL A 3 -9.99 -15.06 -11.98
CA VAL A 3 -9.90 -14.29 -13.22
C VAL A 3 -8.49 -14.44 -13.77
N ASN A 4 -8.35 -14.75 -15.06
CA ASN A 4 -7.07 -14.84 -15.73
C ASN A 4 -6.76 -13.50 -16.44
N VAL A 5 -5.52 -13.03 -16.32
CA VAL A 5 -5.04 -11.81 -16.97
C VAL A 5 -3.88 -12.17 -17.88
N THR A 6 -3.97 -11.79 -19.15
CA THR A 6 -2.89 -11.94 -20.13
C THR A 6 -2.34 -10.57 -20.49
N ILE A 7 -1.02 -10.38 -20.32
CA ILE A 7 -0.32 -9.16 -20.71
C ILE A 7 0.36 -9.42 -22.05
N ARG A 8 -0.01 -8.66 -23.08
CA ARG A 8 0.53 -8.80 -24.44
C ARG A 8 1.76 -7.92 -24.62
N ASP A 9 2.60 -8.31 -25.58
CA ASP A 9 3.74 -7.52 -26.07
C ASP A 9 4.74 -7.10 -24.98
N VAL A 10 4.91 -7.96 -23.96
CA VAL A 10 5.95 -7.77 -22.94
C VAL A 10 7.32 -8.06 -23.57
N PRO A 11 8.26 -7.09 -23.57
CA PRO A 11 9.61 -7.33 -24.06
C PRO A 11 10.28 -8.50 -23.32
N ASN A 12 11.01 -9.33 -24.06
CA ASN A 12 11.62 -10.56 -23.52
C ASN A 12 12.60 -10.27 -22.37
N ASP A 13 13.38 -9.20 -22.50
CA ASP A 13 14.31 -8.73 -21.48
C ASP A 13 13.58 -8.35 -20.18
N VAL A 14 12.44 -7.67 -20.27
CA VAL A 14 11.60 -7.33 -19.11
C VAL A 14 11.06 -8.60 -18.45
N ARG A 15 10.53 -9.54 -19.25
CA ARG A 15 10.05 -10.84 -18.74
C ARG A 15 11.16 -11.58 -18.00
N ASP A 16 12.36 -11.61 -18.55
CA ASP A 16 13.50 -12.34 -17.99
C ASP A 16 13.98 -11.73 -16.68
N VAL A 17 14.00 -10.40 -16.58
CA VAL A 17 14.28 -9.70 -15.31
C VAL A 17 13.24 -10.06 -14.24
N LEU A 18 11.95 -10.10 -14.60
CA LEU A 18 10.88 -10.44 -13.67
C LEU A 18 10.94 -11.92 -13.27
N ALA A 19 11.25 -12.83 -14.19
CA ALA A 19 11.46 -14.24 -13.91
C ALA A 19 12.65 -14.46 -12.96
N ALA A 20 13.76 -13.76 -13.17
CA ALA A 20 14.92 -13.80 -12.29
C ALA A 20 14.60 -13.25 -10.89
N ARG A 21 13.79 -12.19 -10.78
CA ARG A 21 13.29 -11.68 -9.49
C ARG A 21 12.39 -12.70 -8.79
N ALA A 22 11.47 -13.32 -9.52
CA ALA A 22 10.60 -14.37 -8.99
C ALA A 22 11.41 -15.55 -8.45
N ALA A 23 12.37 -16.06 -9.23
CA ALA A 23 13.27 -17.13 -8.83
C ALA A 23 14.08 -16.79 -7.58
N ARG A 24 14.65 -15.58 -7.50
CA ARG A 24 15.36 -15.11 -6.29
C ARG A 24 14.47 -15.04 -5.05
N SER A 25 13.17 -14.83 -5.22
CA SER A 25 12.18 -14.84 -4.13
C SER A 25 11.61 -16.24 -3.83
N GLY A 26 12.07 -17.29 -4.52
CA GLY A 26 11.57 -18.66 -4.37
C GLY A 26 10.14 -18.86 -4.89
N ARG A 27 9.73 -18.05 -5.89
CA ARG A 27 8.35 -18.02 -6.41
C ARG A 27 8.32 -18.28 -7.90
N SER A 28 7.19 -18.83 -8.38
CA SER A 28 6.92 -18.84 -9.82
C SER A 28 6.69 -17.42 -10.32
N LEU A 29 6.93 -17.18 -11.61
CA LEU A 29 6.69 -15.87 -12.24
C LEU A 29 5.24 -15.41 -12.04
N GLN A 30 4.27 -16.31 -12.19
CA GLN A 30 2.85 -16.00 -12.01
C GLN A 30 2.54 -15.56 -10.57
N GLU A 31 3.06 -16.27 -9.57
CA GLU A 31 2.86 -15.93 -8.16
C GLU A 31 3.51 -14.59 -7.80
N TYR A 32 4.73 -14.35 -8.32
CA TYR A 32 5.41 -13.07 -8.15
C TYR A 32 4.60 -11.91 -8.75
N LEU A 33 4.14 -12.04 -9.98
CA LEU A 33 3.34 -11.00 -10.66
C LEU A 33 2.00 -10.75 -9.97
N LYS A 34 1.32 -11.80 -9.49
CA LYS A 34 0.09 -11.66 -8.69
C LYS A 34 0.33 -10.74 -7.50
N LEU A 35 1.41 -10.96 -6.75
CA LEU A 35 1.73 -10.15 -5.58
C LEU A 35 2.11 -8.72 -5.94
N GLN A 36 2.83 -8.51 -7.05
CA GLN A 36 3.11 -7.16 -7.55
C GLN A 36 1.83 -6.42 -7.96
N LEU A 37 0.87 -7.10 -8.59
CA LEU A 37 -0.43 -6.51 -8.96
C LEU A 37 -1.28 -6.19 -7.74
N VAL A 38 -1.28 -7.07 -6.73
CA VAL A 38 -1.94 -6.80 -5.44
C VAL A 38 -1.30 -5.59 -4.77
N ASP A 39 0.02 -5.54 -4.67
CA ASP A 39 0.71 -4.36 -4.11
C ASP A 39 0.34 -3.11 -4.90
N LEU A 40 0.38 -3.16 -6.24
CA LEU A 40 0.01 -2.03 -7.08
C LEU A 40 -1.45 -1.55 -6.85
N ALA A 41 -2.38 -2.48 -6.62
CA ALA A 41 -3.79 -2.16 -6.43
C ALA A 41 -4.11 -1.63 -5.02
N TYR A 42 -3.40 -2.12 -4.00
CA TYR A 42 -3.69 -1.84 -2.59
C TYR A 42 -2.71 -0.88 -1.94
N ARG A 43 -1.65 -0.47 -2.63
CA ARG A 43 -0.71 0.55 -2.15
C ARG A 43 -1.32 1.91 -2.47
N PRO A 44 -1.94 2.59 -1.49
CA PRO A 44 -2.62 3.84 -1.76
C PRO A 44 -1.60 4.84 -2.27
N LEU A 45 -1.94 5.57 -3.33
CA LEU A 45 -1.10 6.64 -3.80
C LEU A 45 -0.94 7.63 -2.64
N ALA A 46 0.26 8.19 -2.44
CA ALA A 46 0.49 9.11 -1.32
C ALA A 46 -0.55 10.25 -1.28
N VAL A 47 -1.05 10.68 -2.44
CA VAL A 47 -2.13 11.65 -2.59
C VAL A 47 -3.47 11.16 -2.06
N GLU A 48 -3.82 9.89 -2.26
CA GLU A 48 -5.04 9.26 -1.76
C GLU A 48 -4.99 9.11 -0.25
N VAL A 49 -3.84 8.69 0.30
CA VAL A 49 -3.63 8.64 1.76
C VAL A 49 -3.80 10.02 2.39
N ILE A 50 -3.19 11.06 1.81
CA ILE A 50 -3.30 12.42 2.33
C ILE A 50 -4.74 12.92 2.23
N ALA A 51 -5.45 12.62 1.15
CA ALA A 51 -6.86 12.97 1.00
C ALA A 51 -7.72 12.26 2.06
N ASP A 52 -7.48 10.98 2.33
CA ASP A 52 -8.18 10.21 3.35
C ASP A 52 -7.91 10.74 4.75
N LEU A 53 -6.66 11.01 5.08
CA LEU A 53 -6.26 11.62 6.35
C LEU A 53 -6.93 12.98 6.55
N ARG A 54 -6.97 13.83 5.52
CA ARG A 54 -7.65 15.13 5.58
C ARG A 54 -9.15 14.98 5.78
N ARG A 55 -9.80 14.06 5.06
CA ARG A 55 -11.22 13.76 5.25
C ARG A 55 -11.52 13.27 6.66
N HIS A 56 -10.68 12.38 7.19
CA HIS A 56 -10.81 11.86 8.54
C HIS A 56 -10.61 12.97 9.58
N ALA A 57 -9.56 13.78 9.45
CA ALA A 57 -9.31 14.92 10.33
C ALA A 57 -10.46 15.93 10.35
N ALA A 58 -11.10 16.18 9.21
CA ALA A 58 -12.26 17.07 9.12
C ALA A 58 -13.52 16.50 9.79
N SER A 59 -13.60 15.18 10.00
CA SER A 59 -14.72 14.53 10.68
C SER A 59 -14.56 14.45 12.20
N LEU A 60 -13.35 14.68 12.70
CA LEU A 60 -13.07 14.68 14.13
C LEU A 60 -13.51 16.01 14.77
N PRO A 61 -14.00 15.98 16.02
CA PRO A 61 -14.26 17.21 16.75
C PRO A 61 -12.97 18.02 16.91
N PRO A 62 -13.06 19.36 16.97
CA PRO A 62 -11.90 20.20 17.21
C PRO A 62 -11.25 19.81 18.54
N LEU A 63 -9.94 19.57 18.49
CA LEU A 63 -9.15 19.27 19.68
C LEU A 63 -8.89 20.56 20.45
N ASP A 64 -9.18 20.56 21.75
CA ASP A 64 -8.69 21.58 22.66
C ASP A 64 -7.22 21.27 23.01
N PRO A 65 -6.26 22.13 22.63
CA PRO A 65 -4.86 21.90 22.92
C PRO A 65 -4.55 21.76 24.41
N GLN A 66 -5.30 22.45 25.29
CA GLN A 66 -5.04 22.37 26.73
C GLN A 66 -5.48 21.02 27.29
N ALA A 67 -6.67 20.55 26.94
CA ALA A 67 -7.16 19.24 27.34
C ALA A 67 -6.20 18.10 26.93
N LEU A 68 -5.61 18.19 25.72
CA LEU A 68 -4.64 17.18 25.26
C LEU A 68 -3.34 17.19 26.08
N ILE A 69 -2.84 18.38 26.45
CA ILE A 69 -1.63 18.50 27.28
C ILE A 69 -1.87 17.93 28.67
N ASP A 70 -3.04 18.20 29.24
CA ASP A 70 -3.44 17.70 30.56
C ASP A 70 -3.58 16.17 30.56
N ASP A 71 -4.20 15.58 29.54
CA ASP A 71 -4.30 14.12 29.38
C ASP A 71 -2.91 13.46 29.28
N ILE A 72 -2.00 14.03 28.47
CA ILE A 72 -0.63 13.51 28.32
C ILE A 72 0.15 13.63 29.64
N ALA A 73 -0.07 14.69 30.40
CA ALA A 73 0.57 14.89 31.70
C ALA A 73 0.04 13.88 32.74
N ALA A 74 -1.26 13.59 32.72
CA ALA A 74 -1.90 12.61 33.59
C ALA A 74 -1.43 11.17 33.31
N ASP A 75 -1.17 10.80 32.05
CA ASP A 75 -0.71 9.45 31.67
C ASP A 75 0.74 9.13 32.11
N ARG A 76 1.49 10.14 32.56
CA ARG A 76 2.89 10.00 33.03
C ARG A 76 3.05 9.91 34.56
N GLN A 77 1.97 10.06 35.34
CA GLN A 77 1.99 9.97 36.81
C GLN A 77 1.65 8.57 37.31
#